data_AF-A0A3M3W4M9-F1
#
_entry.id   AF-A0A3M3W4M9-F1
#
_cell.length_a   1.000
_cell.length_b   1.000
_cell.length_c   1.000
_cell.angle_alpha   90.00
_cell.angle_beta   90.00
_cell.angle_gamma   90.00
#
_symmetry.space_group_name_H-M   'P 1'
#
loop_
_entity.id
_entity.type
_entity.pdbx_description
1 polymer ?
#
loop_
_entity_poly.entity_id
_entity_poly.type
_entity_poly.pdbx_seq_one_letter_code
_entity_poly.pdbx_strand_id
1 'polypeptide(L)'
;MGEFELIRNYFAAAPCAQVGEEVALGIGDDCALLALAPGEQLAISTDTLVAGVHFPDVCDPFLLGQRALGRYLPAIWRPWALVLSRLPLP
;
A
#
# COMPACT_ATOMS: atom_id res chain seq x y z
N MET A 1 -18.63 -8.61 -10.89
CA MET A 1 -18.01 -7.37 -10.39
C MET A 1 -16.70 -7.73 -9.72
N GLY A 2 -15.59 -7.19 -10.20
CA GLY A 2 -14.25 -7.47 -9.67
C GLY A 2 -13.83 -6.52 -8.54
N GLU A 3 -12.70 -6.79 -7.90
CA GLU A 3 -12.17 -5.96 -6.80
C GLU A 3 -11.96 -4.50 -7.19
N PHE A 4 -11.25 -4.23 -8.30
CA PHE A 4 -11.01 -2.86 -8.77
C PHE A 4 -12.31 -2.11 -9.10
N GLU A 5 -13.32 -2.83 -9.57
CA GLU A 5 -14.64 -2.25 -9.88
C GLU A 5 -15.39 -1.87 -8.60
N LEU A 6 -15.34 -2.72 -7.57
CA LEU A 6 -15.84 -2.40 -6.24
C LEU A 6 -15.16 -1.15 -5.66
N ILE A 7 -13.83 -1.09 -5.73
CA ILE A 7 -13.08 0.03 -5.17
C ILE A 7 -13.49 1.35 -5.83
N ARG A 8 -13.59 1.35 -7.16
CA ARG A 8 -14.02 2.53 -7.92
C ARG A 8 -15.45 2.95 -7.60
N ASN A 9 -16.37 1.99 -7.51
CA ASN A 9 -17.79 2.29 -7.31
C ASN A 9 -18.10 2.82 -5.91
N TYR A 10 -17.38 2.35 -4.89
CA TYR A 10 -17.69 2.68 -3.50
C TYR A 10 -16.73 3.67 -2.84
N PHE A 11 -15.46 3.72 -3.24
CA PHE A 11 -14.45 4.50 -2.53
C PHE A 11 -13.88 5.68 -3.32
N ALA A 12 -13.90 5.67 -4.66
CA ALA A 12 -13.30 6.76 -5.45
C ALA A 12 -13.99 8.12 -5.27
N ALA A 13 -15.26 8.14 -4.88
CA ALA A 13 -16.00 9.36 -4.60
C ALA A 13 -15.89 9.84 -3.14
N ALA A 14 -15.21 9.08 -2.27
CA ALA A 14 -15.05 9.47 -0.87
C ALA A 14 -14.20 10.77 -0.77
N PRO A 15 -14.49 11.68 0.18
CA PRO A 15 -13.69 12.88 0.38
C PRO A 15 -12.20 12.58 0.64
N CYS A 16 -11.89 11.50 1.36
CA CYS A 16 -10.52 11.07 1.63
C CYS A 16 -9.80 10.45 0.42
N ALA A 17 -10.54 10.08 -0.64
CA ALA A 17 -9.98 9.59 -1.89
C ALA A 17 -9.74 10.70 -2.92
N GLN A 18 -10.17 11.94 -2.62
CA GLN A 18 -9.91 13.07 -3.49
C GLN A 18 -8.41 13.42 -3.45
N VAL A 19 -7.81 13.50 -4.62
CA VAL A 19 -6.39 13.82 -4.79
C VAL A 19 -6.18 15.30 -4.44
N GLY A 20 -5.61 15.57 -3.27
CA GLY A 20 -5.11 16.90 -2.91
C GLY A 20 -3.77 17.20 -3.59
N GLU A 21 -3.25 18.43 -3.45
CA GLU A 21 -1.98 18.84 -4.07
C GLU A 21 -0.78 17.95 -3.65
N GLU A 22 -0.85 17.36 -2.47
CA GLU A 22 0.20 16.50 -1.91
C GLU A 22 0.13 15.04 -2.40
N VAL A 23 -0.97 14.63 -3.05
CA VAL A 23 -1.16 13.26 -3.53
C VAL A 23 -0.74 13.20 -5.00
N ALA A 24 0.42 12.60 -5.27
CA ALA A 24 0.92 12.41 -6.63
C ALA A 24 0.23 11.23 -7.35
N LEU A 25 -0.16 10.20 -6.60
CA LEU A 25 -0.92 9.04 -7.11
C LEU A 25 -1.91 8.56 -6.05
N GLY A 26 -3.20 8.54 -6.40
CA GLY A 26 -4.29 8.09 -5.54
C GLY A 26 -4.73 6.65 -5.84
N ILE A 27 -6.03 6.36 -5.67
CA ILE A 27 -6.60 5.03 -5.91
C ILE A 27 -6.35 4.56 -7.35
N GLY A 28 -5.86 3.33 -7.52
CA GLY A 28 -5.74 2.68 -8.83
C GLY A 28 -4.45 1.90 -9.06
N ASP A 29 -3.51 1.94 -8.11
CA ASP A 29 -2.22 1.25 -8.15
C ASP A 29 -1.96 0.52 -6.80
N ASP A 30 -0.86 -0.23 -6.70
CA ASP A 30 -0.49 -1.04 -5.52
C ASP A 30 -0.14 -0.20 -4.27
N CYS A 31 0.15 1.09 -4.47
CA CYS A 31 0.41 2.05 -3.41
C CYS A 31 -0.04 3.46 -3.81
N ALA A 32 -0.32 4.29 -2.82
CA ALA A 32 -0.45 5.73 -3.02
C ALA A 32 0.93 6.39 -3.00
N LEU A 33 1.12 7.44 -3.80
CA LEU A 33 2.33 8.26 -3.78
C LEU A 33 1.99 9.66 -3.26
N LEU A 34 2.72 10.11 -2.26
CA LEU A 34 2.67 11.48 -1.76
C LEU A 34 3.91 12.25 -2.23
N ALA A 35 3.70 13.48 -2.70
CA ALA A 35 4.79 14.40 -2.97
C ALA A 35 5.37 14.92 -1.64
N LEU A 36 6.71 14.88 -1.52
CA LEU A 36 7.42 15.46 -0.38
C LEU A 36 8.17 16.72 -0.83
N ALA A 37 9.48 16.76 -0.64
CA ALA A 37 10.33 17.78 -1.25
C ALA A 37 10.43 17.56 -2.77
N PRO A 38 10.78 18.60 -3.56
CA PRO A 38 11.01 18.45 -4.99
C PRO A 38 11.99 17.30 -5.30
N GLY A 39 11.57 16.37 -6.16
CA GLY A 39 12.35 15.20 -6.52
C GLY A 39 12.22 14.00 -5.57
N GLU A 40 11.34 14.07 -4.55
CA GLU A 40 11.07 12.99 -3.62
C GLU A 40 9.58 12.62 -3.58
N GLN A 41 9.30 11.33 -3.47
CA GLN A 41 7.96 10.80 -3.25
C GLN A 41 7.97 9.77 -2.14
N LEU A 42 6.86 9.70 -1.41
CA LEU A 42 6.61 8.69 -0.41
C LEU A 42 5.55 7.71 -0.92
N ALA A 43 5.94 6.44 -1.06
CA ALA A 43 5.01 5.34 -1.33
C ALA A 43 4.38 4.81 -0.03
N ILE A 44 3.04 4.73 -0.01
CA ILE A 44 2.26 4.23 1.12
C ILE A 44 1.34 3.12 0.62
N SER A 45 1.44 1.95 1.24
CA SER A 45 0.51 0.85 1.03
C SER A 45 0.12 0.25 2.39
N THR A 46 -1.04 -0.37 2.45
CA THR A 46 -1.55 -1.00 3.67
C THR A 46 -2.24 -2.30 3.29
N ASP A 47 -1.78 -3.39 3.87
CA ASP A 47 -2.35 -4.72 3.68
C ASP A 47 -2.87 -5.27 5.01
N THR A 48 -3.94 -6.04 4.95
CA THR A 48 -4.53 -6.71 6.12
C THR A 48 -4.42 -8.22 5.99
N LEU A 49 -3.95 -8.90 7.03
CA LEU A 49 -3.96 -10.35 7.13
C LEU A 49 -5.02 -10.79 8.14
N VAL A 50 -5.91 -11.68 7.70
CA VAL A 50 -7.05 -12.20 8.48
C VAL A 50 -6.87 -13.69 8.72
N ALA A 51 -7.03 -14.13 9.97
CA ALA A 51 -7.01 -15.55 10.36
C ALA A 51 -8.11 -16.34 9.62
N GLY A 52 -7.84 -17.59 9.27
CA GLY A 52 -8.71 -18.45 8.48
C GLY A 52 -8.78 -18.10 6.99
N VAL A 53 -8.27 -16.95 6.57
CA VAL A 53 -8.21 -16.51 5.16
C VAL A 53 -6.77 -16.49 4.66
N HIS A 54 -5.90 -15.75 5.35
CA HIS A 54 -4.52 -15.50 4.93
C HIS A 54 -3.51 -16.42 5.64
N PHE A 55 -3.86 -16.88 6.84
CA PHE A 55 -3.10 -17.80 7.68
C PHE A 55 -4.05 -18.61 8.58
N PRO A 56 -3.66 -19.79 9.10
CA PRO A 56 -4.51 -20.61 9.96
C PRO A 56 -4.83 -19.94 11.31
N ASP A 57 -5.95 -20.30 11.94
CA ASP A 57 -6.34 -19.75 13.25
C ASP A 57 -5.30 -19.97 14.35
N VAL A 58 -4.62 -21.11 14.31
CA VAL A 58 -3.46 -21.41 15.15
C VAL A 58 -2.22 -21.35 14.29
N CYS A 59 -1.37 -20.36 14.52
CA CYS A 59 -0.13 -20.17 13.77
C CYS A 59 1.03 -19.81 14.70
N ASP A 60 2.25 -20.10 14.24
CA ASP A 60 3.46 -19.62 14.89
C ASP A 60 3.56 -18.08 14.72
N PRO A 61 3.63 -17.29 15.81
CA PRO A 61 3.65 -15.83 15.73
C PRO A 61 4.85 -15.26 14.99
N PHE A 62 6.00 -15.92 15.05
CA PHE A 62 7.22 -15.47 14.39
C PHE A 62 7.10 -15.63 12.87
N LEU A 63 6.58 -16.77 12.41
CA LEU A 63 6.30 -17.00 10.97
C LEU A 63 5.19 -16.07 10.45
N LEU A 64 4.17 -15.78 11.26
CA LEU A 64 3.15 -14.79 10.91
C LEU A 64 3.78 -13.39 10.72
N GLY A 65 4.68 -12.98 11.62
CA GLY A 65 5.41 -11.71 11.49
C GLY A 65 6.24 -11.64 10.21
N GLN A 66 6.95 -12.72 9.87
CA GLN A 66 7.69 -12.80 8.61
C GLN A 66 6.78 -12.70 7.39
N ARG A 67 5.62 -13.37 7.40
CA ARG A 67 4.63 -13.30 6.31
C ARG A 67 4.05 -11.90 6.17
N ALA A 68 3.72 -11.25 7.29
CA ALA A 68 3.23 -9.88 7.31
C ALA A 68 4.23 -8.92 6.67
N LEU A 69 5.52 -9.00 7.06
CA LEU A 69 6.57 -8.17 6.49
C LEU A 69 6.82 -8.51 5.01
N GLY A 70 6.86 -9.79 4.67
CA GLY A 70 7.10 -10.29 3.32
C GLY A 70 6.05 -9.84 2.32
N ARG A 71 4.85 -9.46 2.76
CA ARG A 71 3.79 -8.91 1.90
C ARG A 71 4.12 -7.50 1.38
N TYR A 72 4.84 -6.70 2.17
CA TYR A 72 5.23 -5.34 1.80
C TYR A 72 6.46 -5.29 0.88
N LEU A 73 7.33 -6.30 0.94
CA LEU A 73 8.55 -6.34 0.11
C LEU A 73 8.32 -6.37 -1.41
N PRO A 74 7.38 -7.16 -1.98
CA PRO A 74 7.17 -7.21 -3.43
C PRO A 74 6.55 -5.92 -3.99
N ALA A 75 5.70 -5.23 -3.22
CA ALA A 75 5.15 -3.93 -3.62
C ALA A 75 6.23 -2.81 -3.62
N ILE A 76 7.31 -3.01 -2.84
CA ILE A 76 8.37 -2.03 -2.61
C ILE A 76 9.70 -2.62 -3.11
N TRP A 77 9.76 -3.14 -4.34
CA TRP A 77 11.04 -3.58 -4.94
C TRP A 77 11.93 -2.40 -5.39
N ARG A 78 12.12 -1.43 -4.48
CA ARG A 78 13.38 -0.74 -4.22
C ARG A 78 13.62 -0.89 -2.72
N PRO A 79 14.81 -1.33 -2.27
CA PRO A 79 15.02 -1.87 -0.92
C PRO A 79 14.65 -0.82 0.16
N TRP A 80 14.67 -1.16 1.46
CA TRP A 80 14.43 -0.21 2.58
C TRP A 80 12.96 0.19 2.85
N ALA A 81 12.14 -0.73 3.40
CA ALA A 81 10.78 -0.41 3.88
C ALA A 81 10.69 -0.38 5.42
N LEU A 82 10.99 0.79 5.99
CA LEU A 82 10.07 1.53 6.86
C LEU A 82 10.15 2.95 6.29
N VAL A 83 9.10 3.42 5.62
CA VAL A 83 8.91 4.77 5.03
C VAL A 83 10.18 5.66 4.95
N LEU A 84 10.76 5.73 3.74
CA LEU A 84 11.57 6.82 3.13
C LEU A 84 12.41 6.24 1.97
N SER A 85 11.79 5.64 0.94
CA SER A 85 12.53 5.33 -0.29
C SER A 85 12.39 6.51 -1.25
N ARG A 86 13.49 7.25 -1.43
CA ARG A 86 13.63 8.30 -2.45
C ARG A 86 13.49 7.67 -3.83
N LEU A 87 12.33 7.83 -4.45
CA LEU A 87 12.17 7.56 -5.87
C LEU A 87 12.55 8.84 -6.63
N PRO A 88 13.63 8.84 -7.44
CA PRO A 88 13.84 9.94 -8.37
C PRO A 88 12.66 9.97 -9.35
N LEU A 89 12.12 11.17 -9.59
CA LEU A 89 11.10 11.39 -10.62
C LEU A 89 11.65 10.95 -11.99
N PRO A 90 10.80 10.48 -12.92
CA PRO A 90 11.21 10.13 -14.29
C PRO A 90 11.81 11.33 -15.06
#